data_AF-A0A9P0Q511-F1
#
_entry.id   AF-A0A9P0Q511-F1
#
_cell.length_a   1.000
_cell.length_b   1.000
_cell.length_c   1.000
_cell.angle_alpha   90.00
_cell.angle_beta   90.00
_cell.angle_gamma   90.00
#
_symmetry.space_group_name_H-M   'P 1'
#
loop_
_entity.id
_entity.type
_entity.pdbx_description
1 polymer ?
#
loop_
_entity_poly.entity_id
_entity_poly.type
_entity_poly.pdbx_seq_one_letter_code
_entity_poly.pdbx_strand_id
1 'polypeptide(L)'
;MYKRKPITNESVERVRRAHQNDLENIQIYFVAAFSYLMTSPSPWLAKTLFLTFTAARIAYTLVYAVVVVPQPARFLACFVGYAITGYMALQGAVHFLA
;
A
#
# COMPACT_ATOMS: atom_id res chain seq x y z
N MET A 1 24.24 9.12 26.25
CA MET A 1 23.84 7.72 25.94
C MET A 1 24.33 7.39 24.53
N TYR A 2 25.48 6.74 24.40
CA TYR A 2 26.06 6.38 23.10
C TYR A 2 25.26 5.19 22.53
N LYS A 3 24.37 5.43 21.56
CA LYS A 3 23.65 4.34 20.87
C LYS A 3 24.69 3.54 20.07
N ARG A 4 25.03 2.34 20.53
CA ARG A 4 25.82 1.39 19.72
C ARG A 4 25.08 1.17 18.40
N LYS A 5 25.80 1.24 17.28
CA LYS A 5 25.25 0.89 15.97
C LYS A 5 24.77 -0.57 16.06
N PRO A 6 23.48 -0.86 15.85
CA PRO A 6 22.96 -2.21 15.99
C PRO A 6 23.68 -3.13 14.98
N ILE A 7 23.93 -4.37 15.38
CA ILE A 7 24.43 -5.40 14.47
C ILE A 7 23.30 -5.65 13.47
N THR A 8 23.46 -5.15 12.24
CA THR A 8 22.42 -5.25 11.20
C THR A 8 22.62 -6.53 10.41
N ASN A 9 21.62 -7.41 10.43
CA ASN A 9 21.50 -8.49 9.46
C ASN A 9 20.69 -7.97 8.26
N GLU A 10 21.24 -8.12 7.05
CA GLU A 10 20.63 -7.57 5.83
C GLU A 10 19.22 -8.13 5.58
N SER A 11 18.99 -9.41 5.89
CA SER A 11 17.68 -10.06 5.75
C SER A 11 16.65 -9.48 6.73
N VAL A 12 17.07 -9.15 7.96
CA VAL A 12 16.19 -8.52 8.96
C VAL A 12 15.83 -7.09 8.53
N GLU A 13 16.80 -6.34 8.02
CA GLU A 13 16.57 -4.99 7.50
C GLU A 13 15.66 -4.98 6.25
N ARG A 14 15.69 -6.03 5.43
CA ARG A 14 14.71 -6.21 4.34
C ARG A 14 13.31 -6.36 4.90
N VAL A 15 13.07 -7.29 5.82
CA VAL A 15 11.73 -7.47 6.42
C VAL A 15 11.25 -6.17 7.09
N ARG A 16 12.14 -5.46 7.80
CA ARG A 16 11.83 -4.16 8.41
C ARG A 16 11.36 -3.13 7.38
N ARG A 17 12.05 -3.00 6.24
CA ARG A 17 11.65 -2.08 5.16
C ARG A 17 10.35 -2.49 4.48
N ALA A 18 10.10 -3.80 4.35
CA ALA A 18 8.83 -4.32 3.84
C ALA A 18 7.66 -3.88 4.73
N HIS A 19 7.79 -4.13 6.04
CA HIS A 19 6.79 -3.70 7.03
C HIS A 19 6.64 -2.18 7.09
N GLN A 20 7.74 -1.42 7.02
CA GLN A 20 7.66 0.04 7.00
C GLN A 20 6.85 0.53 5.77
N ASN A 21 7.07 -0.05 4.60
CA ASN A 21 6.30 0.27 3.40
C ASN A 21 4.81 -0.13 3.53
N ASP A 22 4.49 -1.23 4.23
CA ASP A 22 3.11 -1.57 4.56
C ASP A 22 2.48 -0.54 5.51
N LEU A 23 3.22 -0.10 6.54
CA LEU A 23 2.79 0.89 7.52
C LEU A 23 2.63 2.31 6.95
N GLU A 24 3.29 2.64 5.84
CA GLU A 24 3.12 3.94 5.19
C GLU A 24 1.94 3.91 4.20
N ASN A 25 1.65 2.77 3.59
CA ASN A 25 0.66 2.68 2.51
C ASN A 25 -0.74 2.25 2.96
N ILE A 26 -0.83 1.25 3.83
CA ILE A 26 -2.12 0.66 4.22
C ILE A 26 -2.94 1.66 5.04
N GLN A 27 -2.29 2.46 5.88
CA GLN A 27 -2.92 3.48 6.71
C GLN A 27 -3.55 4.57 5.85
N ILE A 28 -2.82 5.08 4.85
CA ILE A 28 -3.33 6.09 3.92
C ILE A 28 -4.49 5.50 3.11
N TYR A 29 -4.35 4.25 2.66
CA TYR A 29 -5.41 3.54 1.97
C TYR A 29 -6.67 3.40 2.84
N PHE A 30 -6.56 3.07 4.12
CA PHE A 30 -7.73 2.96 5.00
C PHE A 30 -8.50 4.28 5.08
N VAL A 31 -7.80 5.41 5.23
CA VAL A 31 -8.44 6.73 5.27
C VAL A 31 -9.13 7.04 3.93
N ALA A 32 -8.47 6.77 2.80
CA ALA A 32 -9.03 6.99 1.46
C ALA A 32 -10.21 6.05 1.14
N ALA A 33 -10.12 4.78 1.53
CA ALA A 33 -11.18 3.79 1.33
C ALA A 33 -12.41 4.14 2.18
N PHE A 34 -12.20 4.61 3.41
CA PHE A 34 -13.28 5.05 4.29
C PHE A 34 -14.00 6.27 3.71
N SER A 35 -13.25 7.29 3.26
CA SER A 35 -13.85 8.46 2.61
C SER A 35 -14.60 8.08 1.32
N TYR A 36 -14.05 7.14 0.53
CA TYR A 36 -14.68 6.65 -0.68
C TYR A 36 -16.00 5.90 -0.41
N LEU A 37 -16.08 5.08 0.65
CA LEU A 37 -17.32 4.38 1.01
C LEU A 37 -18.46 5.33 1.36
N MET A 38 -18.16 6.49 1.94
CA MET A 38 -19.17 7.52 2.26
C MET A 38 -19.81 8.15 1.01
N THR A 39 -19.18 8.03 -0.16
CA THR A 39 -19.69 8.57 -1.44
C THR A 39 -20.82 7.73 -2.06
N SER A 40 -21.26 6.65 -1.38
CA SER A 40 -22.21 5.66 -1.92
C SER A 40 -21.80 5.09 -3.29
N PRO A 41 -20.58 4.53 -3.41
CA PRO A 41 -20.07 4.03 -4.69
C PRO A 41 -20.78 2.76 -5.15
N SER A 42 -20.67 2.45 -6.44
CA SER A 42 -21.14 1.16 -6.98
C SER A 42 -20.51 -0.02 -6.22
N PRO A 43 -21.31 -0.97 -5.69
CA PRO A 43 -20.79 -2.09 -4.91
C PRO A 43 -19.79 -2.96 -5.68
N TRP A 44 -20.01 -3.12 -6.99
CA TRP A 44 -19.10 -3.86 -7.86
C TRP A 44 -17.73 -3.18 -7.97
N LEU A 45 -17.72 -1.85 -8.12
CA LEU A 45 -16.50 -1.07 -8.28
C LEU A 45 -15.70 -1.02 -6.97
N ALA A 46 -16.38 -0.78 -5.85
CA ALA A 46 -15.76 -0.79 -4.52
C ALA A 46 -15.10 -2.15 -4.21
N LYS A 47 -15.82 -3.26 -4.46
CA LYS A 47 -15.29 -4.61 -4.28
C LYS A 47 -14.05 -4.87 -5.13
N THR A 48 -14.09 -4.47 -6.40
CA THR A 48 -12.97 -4.68 -7.34
C THR A 48 -11.74 -3.90 -6.90
N LEU A 49 -11.90 -2.64 -6.48
CA LEU A 49 -10.79 -1.82 -5.99
C LEU A 49 -10.18 -2.40 -4.70
N PHE A 50 -11.01 -2.87 -3.77
CA PHE A 50 -10.54 -3.50 -2.53
C PHE A 50 -9.74 -4.77 -2.80
N LEU A 51 -10.27 -5.68 -3.62
CA LEU A 51 -9.57 -6.92 -3.98
C LEU A 51 -8.27 -6.67 -4.74
N THR A 52 -8.28 -5.71 -5.67
CA THR A 52 -7.09 -5.36 -6.46
C THR A 52 -6.00 -4.75 -5.58
N PHE A 53 -6.36 -3.89 -4.62
CA PHE A 53 -5.42 -3.34 -3.67
C PHE A 53 -4.79 -4.45 -2.80
N THR A 54 -5.61 -5.33 -2.23
CA THR A 54 -5.12 -6.46 -1.42
C THR A 54 -4.20 -7.37 -2.22
N ALA A 55 -4.57 -7.74 -3.46
CA ALA A 55 -3.72 -8.54 -4.33
C ALA A 55 -2.38 -7.86 -4.63
N ALA A 56 -2.39 -6.54 -4.87
CA ALA A 56 -1.16 -5.76 -5.09
C ALA A 56 -0.24 -5.75 -3.85
N ARG A 57 -0.79 -5.66 -2.62
CA ARG A 57 0.00 -5.73 -1.38
C ARG A 57 0.59 -7.12 -1.13
N ILE A 58 -0.18 -8.17 -1.41
CA ILE A 58 0.32 -9.55 -1.33
C ILE A 58 1.45 -9.76 -2.36
N ALA A 59 1.26 -9.31 -3.60
CA ALA A 59 2.31 -9.38 -4.62
C ALA A 59 3.57 -8.61 -4.20
N TYR A 60 3.42 -7.40 -3.64
CA TYR A 60 4.53 -6.61 -3.14
C TYR A 60 5.33 -7.34 -2.04
N THR A 61 4.64 -7.86 -1.02
CA THR A 61 5.29 -8.58 0.09
C THR A 61 6.00 -9.84 -0.39
N LEU A 62 5.41 -10.59 -1.32
CA LEU A 62 6.07 -11.76 -1.94
C LEU A 62 7.34 -11.38 -2.72
N VAL A 63 7.26 -10.34 -3.55
CA VAL A 63 8.37 -9.85 -4.41
C VAL A 63 9.47 -9.12 -3.62
N TYR A 64 9.16 -8.65 -2.41
CA TYR A 64 10.10 -7.93 -1.57
C TYR A 64 10.75 -8.80 -0.50
N ALA A 65 9.96 -9.61 0.21
CA ALA A 65 10.40 -10.36 1.39
C ALA A 65 10.71 -11.84 1.10
N VAL A 66 9.97 -12.49 0.18
CA VAL A 66 10.08 -13.94 -0.05
C VAL A 66 11.00 -14.25 -1.23
N VAL A 67 10.73 -13.65 -2.40
CA VAL A 67 11.52 -13.84 -3.62
C VAL A 67 12.17 -12.52 -3.98
N VAL A 68 13.50 -12.46 -3.99
CA VAL A 68 14.23 -11.26 -4.42
C VAL A 68 14.16 -11.15 -5.94
N VAL A 69 13.06 -10.61 -6.45
CA VAL A 69 12.93 -10.30 -7.88
C VAL A 69 13.66 -8.99 -8.16
N PRO A 70 14.46 -8.91 -9.24
CA PRO A 70 15.06 -7.65 -9.67
C PRO A 70 13.96 -6.59 -9.94
N GLN A 71 14.34 -5.32 -9.85
CA GLN A 71 13.51 -4.22 -10.34
C GLN A 71 13.16 -4.51 -11.81
N PRO A 72 11.91 -4.35 -12.28
CA PRO A 72 10.92 -3.33 -11.88
C PRO A 72 9.67 -3.85 -11.15
N ALA A 73 9.60 -5.14 -10.81
CA ALA A 73 8.38 -5.77 -10.27
C ALA A 73 7.85 -5.07 -9.00
N ARG A 74 8.76 -4.58 -8.16
CA ARG A 74 8.45 -3.81 -6.93
C ARG A 74 7.75 -2.49 -7.23
N PHE A 75 8.21 -1.77 -8.25
CA PHE A 75 7.66 -0.48 -8.63
C PHE A 75 6.24 -0.66 -9.18
N LEU A 76 6.03 -1.65 -10.04
CA LEU A 76 4.71 -1.95 -10.61
C LEU A 76 3.69 -2.32 -9.51
N ALA A 77 4.06 -3.16 -8.56
CA ALA A 77 3.18 -3.54 -7.45
C ALA A 77 2.83 -2.35 -6.55
N CYS A 78 3.79 -1.47 -6.25
CA CYS A 78 3.52 -0.23 -5.51
C CYS A 78 2.63 0.73 -6.31
N PHE A 79 2.90 0.91 -7.60
CA PHE A 79 2.18 1.85 -8.45
C PHE A 79 0.68 1.56 -8.49
N VAL A 80 0.29 0.29 -8.61
CA VAL A 80 -1.13 -0.11 -8.57
C VAL A 80 -1.79 0.29 -7.25
N GLY A 81 -1.12 0.03 -6.12
CA GLY A 81 -1.62 0.41 -4.80
C GLY A 81 -1.79 1.93 -4.63
N TYR A 82 -0.82 2.71 -5.08
CA TYR A 82 -0.89 4.17 -5.06
C TYR A 82 -1.98 4.72 -5.99
N ALA A 83 -2.14 4.15 -7.18
CA ALA A 83 -3.17 4.57 -8.13
C ALA A 83 -4.59 4.36 -7.58
N ILE A 84 -4.85 3.21 -6.96
CA ILE A 84 -6.15 2.93 -6.31
C ILE A 84 -6.40 3.88 -5.14
N THR A 85 -5.39 4.08 -4.29
CA THR A 85 -5.49 4.98 -3.13
C THR A 85 -5.76 6.42 -3.56
N GLY A 86 -5.04 6.89 -4.59
CA GLY A 86 -5.25 8.21 -5.17
C GLY A 86 -6.64 8.39 -5.77
N TYR A 87 -7.13 7.40 -6.52
CA TYR A 87 -8.50 7.43 -7.06
C TYR A 87 -9.57 7.56 -5.95
N MET A 88 -9.47 6.73 -4.91
CA MET A 88 -10.41 6.75 -3.78
C MET A 88 -10.37 8.08 -3.03
N ALA A 89 -9.15 8.59 -2.78
CA ALA A 89 -8.96 9.87 -2.10
C ALA A 89 -9.52 11.03 -2.92
N LEU A 90 -9.30 11.07 -4.23
CA LEU A 90 -9.82 12.11 -5.12
C LEU A 90 -11.34 12.08 -5.20
N GLN A 91 -11.95 10.90 -5.32
CA GLN A 91 -13.41 10.76 -5.32
C GLN A 91 -14.03 11.23 -4.00
N GLY A 92 -13.45 10.81 -2.87
CA GLY A 92 -13.87 11.28 -1.56
C GLY A 92 -13.73 12.81 -1.44
N ALA A 93 -12.59 13.37 -1.84
CA ALA A 93 -12.35 14.80 -1.78
C ALA A 93 -13.35 15.60 -2.64
N VAL A 94 -13.61 15.16 -3.88
CA VAL A 94 -14.58 15.81 -4.76
C VAL A 94 -15.98 15.76 -4.17
N HIS A 95 -16.39 14.64 -3.60
CA HIS A 95 -17.71 14.50 -2.99
C HIS A 95 -17.93 15.41 -1.77
N PHE A 96 -16.89 15.70 -0.99
CA PHE A 96 -17.00 16.55 0.20
C PHE A 96 -16.73 18.03 -0.06
N LEU A 97 -16.04 18.37 -1.16
CA LEU A 97 -15.71 19.75 -1.52
C LEU A 97 -16.68 20.38 -2.53
N ALA A 98 -17.42 19.58 -3.29
CA ALA A 98 -18.48 20.01 -4.21
C ALA A 98 -19.84 19.98 -3.52
#